data_AF-A0A2M7KWL7-F1
#
_entry.id   AF-A0A2M7KWL7-F1
#
_cell.length_a   1.000
_cell.length_b   1.000
_cell.length_c   1.000
_cell.angle_alpha   90.00
_cell.angle_beta   90.00
_cell.angle_gamma   90.00
#
_symmetry.space_group_name_H-M   'P 1'
#
loop_
_entity.id
_entity.type
_entity.pdbx_description
1 polymer ?
#
loop_
_entity_poly.entity_id
_entity_poly.type
_entity_poly.pdbx_seq_one_letter_code
_entity_poly.pdbx_strand_id
1 'polypeptide(L)'
;SLSLGLVWEHLASFRTGYLLFVIVGFLAILLTRILPLRNKLPVIVLAIVHGIAGLTIFLLPIVFAATGRAAPGFALVGVGGALIGVGGLLLALLKAGRPLLSRATILKVLPGLLLLMTAAFVAGFHFG
;
A
#
# COMPACT_ATOMS: atom_id res chain seq x y z
N SER A 1 6.49 -6.66 -6.15
CA SER A 1 5.47 -5.76 -5.56
C SER A 1 4.28 -6.58 -5.14
N LEU A 2 3.75 -6.42 -3.92
CA LEU A 2 2.54 -7.12 -3.46
C LEU A 2 1.32 -6.81 -4.35
N SER A 3 1.14 -5.54 -4.70
CA SER A 3 0.01 -5.10 -5.52
C SER A 3 0.02 -5.73 -6.92
N LEU A 4 1.20 -5.94 -7.50
CA LEU A 4 1.35 -6.66 -8.78
C LEU A 4 0.93 -8.12 -8.64
N GLY A 5 1.34 -8.80 -7.55
CA GLY A 5 0.93 -10.18 -7.30
C GLY A 5 -0.58 -10.33 -7.20
N LEU A 6 -1.25 -9.43 -6.47
CA LEU A 6 -2.71 -9.41 -6.36
C LEU A 6 -3.40 -9.20 -7.71
N VAL A 7 -2.93 -8.25 -8.51
CA VAL A 7 -3.47 -8.01 -9.87
C VAL A 7 -3.19 -9.21 -10.77
N TRP A 8 -2.01 -9.81 -10.65
CA TRP A 8 -1.63 -10.95 -11.47
C TRP A 8 -2.51 -12.16 -11.21
N GLU A 9 -2.80 -12.44 -9.94
CA GLU A 9 -3.65 -13.55 -9.54
C GLU A 9 -5.12 -13.32 -9.93
N HIS A 10 -5.65 -12.13 -9.65
CA HIS A 10 -7.10 -11.92 -9.67
C HIS A 10 -7.65 -11.14 -10.88
N LEU A 11 -6.79 -10.46 -11.65
CA LEU A 11 -7.20 -9.56 -12.73
C LEU A 11 -6.42 -9.87 -14.02
N ALA A 12 -6.75 -11.00 -14.65
CA ALA A 12 -6.06 -11.50 -15.84
C ALA A 12 -5.93 -10.45 -16.97
N SER A 13 -6.98 -9.66 -17.22
CA SER A 13 -6.99 -8.61 -18.25
C SER A 13 -6.04 -7.44 -17.96
N PHE A 14 -5.65 -7.22 -16.71
CA PHE A 14 -4.80 -6.11 -16.29
C PHE A 14 -3.34 -6.51 -16.04
N ARG A 15 -2.99 -7.80 -16.12
CA ARG A 15 -1.64 -8.34 -15.86
C ARG A 15 -0.53 -7.52 -16.49
N THR A 16 -0.55 -7.44 -17.82
CA THR A 16 0.50 -6.75 -18.59
C THR A 16 0.48 -5.25 -18.32
N GLY A 17 -0.70 -4.62 -18.30
CA GLY A 17 -0.82 -3.19 -18.05
C GLY A 17 -0.28 -2.79 -16.67
N TYR A 18 -0.60 -3.57 -15.64
CA TYR A 18 -0.14 -3.31 -14.28
C TYR A 18 1.34 -3.63 -14.10
N LEU A 19 1.87 -4.67 -14.77
CA LEU A 19 3.31 -4.94 -14.81
C LEU A 19 4.08 -3.76 -15.41
N LEU A 20 3.63 -3.23 -16.54
CA LEU A 20 4.22 -2.04 -17.16
C LEU A 20 4.17 -0.83 -16.21
N PHE A 21 3.03 -0.61 -15.55
CA PHE A 21 2.88 0.42 -14.52
C PHE A 21 3.91 0.26 -13.39
N VAL A 22 4.11 -0.95 -12.86
CA VAL A 22 5.08 -1.20 -11.78
C VAL A 22 6.51 -0.94 -12.25
N ILE A 23 6.89 -1.39 -13.45
CA ILE A 23 8.25 -1.18 -13.99
C ILE A 23 8.50 0.31 -14.23
N VAL A 24 7.63 0.98 -14.97
CA VAL A 24 7.77 2.42 -15.28
C VAL A 24 7.73 3.25 -14.01
N GLY A 25 6.80 2.95 -13.09
CA GLY A 25 6.68 3.63 -11.81
C GLY A 25 7.91 3.46 -10.92
N PHE A 26 8.48 2.25 -10.85
CA PHE A 26 9.72 1.99 -10.12
C PHE A 26 10.90 2.79 -10.70
N LEU A 27 11.06 2.77 -12.03
CA LEU A 27 12.10 3.55 -12.71
C LEU A 27 11.92 5.06 -12.49
N ALA A 28 10.70 5.57 -12.56
CA ALA A 28 10.41 6.97 -12.29
C ALA A 28 10.74 7.37 -10.84
N ILE A 29 10.40 6.54 -9.86
CA ILE A 29 10.78 6.77 -8.45
C ILE A 29 12.31 6.75 -8.31
N LEU A 30 12.99 5.79 -8.93
CA LEU A 30 14.44 5.68 -8.87
C LEU A 30 15.11 6.93 -9.45
N LEU A 31 14.75 7.31 -10.68
CA LEU A 31 15.30 8.49 -11.36
C LEU A 31 15.06 9.77 -10.55
N THR A 32 13.86 9.97 -10.02
CA THR A 32 13.53 11.16 -9.22
C THR A 32 14.21 11.19 -7.85
N ARG A 33 14.72 10.06 -7.34
CA ARG A 33 15.48 9.99 -6.08
C ARG A 33 16.98 10.15 -6.26
N ILE A 34 17.56 9.71 -7.37
CA ILE A 34 19.00 9.84 -7.64
C ILE A 34 19.36 11.21 -8.20
N LEU A 35 18.45 11.85 -8.93
CA LEU A 35 18.66 13.20 -9.43
C LEU A 35 18.35 14.22 -8.32
N PRO A 36 19.20 15.24 -8.11
CA PRO A 36 19.00 16.26 -7.08
C PRO A 36 17.92 17.28 -7.49
N LEU A 37 16.69 16.81 -7.67
CA LEU A 37 15.55 17.64 -8.05
C LEU A 37 15.04 18.43 -6.83
N ARG A 38 15.02 19.77 -6.94
CA ARG A 38 14.56 20.68 -5.88
C ARG A 38 13.05 20.98 -5.92
N ASN A 39 12.31 20.34 -6.82
CA ASN A 39 10.88 20.59 -7.02
C ASN A 39 10.01 19.47 -6.39
N LYS A 40 8.68 19.58 -6.54
CA LYS A 40 7.72 18.62 -5.97
C LYS A 40 7.61 17.30 -6.77
N LEU A 41 8.32 17.15 -7.89
CA LEU A 41 8.18 15.99 -8.78
C LEU A 41 8.44 14.65 -8.08
N PRO A 42 9.49 14.46 -7.25
CA PRO A 42 9.72 13.18 -6.58
C PRO A 42 8.56 12.79 -5.65
N VAL A 43 7.93 13.78 -5.00
CA VAL A 43 6.79 13.55 -4.11
C VAL A 43 5.55 13.17 -4.90
N ILE A 44 5.28 13.85 -6.02
CA ILE A 44 4.12 13.57 -6.89
C ILE A 44 4.25 12.18 -7.50
N VAL A 45 5.41 11.84 -8.07
CA VAL A 45 5.68 10.51 -8.65
C VAL A 45 5.50 9.42 -7.61
N LEU A 46 6.10 9.59 -6.42
CA LEU A 46 5.93 8.66 -5.33
C LEU A 46 4.45 8.52 -4.92
N ALA A 47 3.74 9.63 -4.74
CA ALA A 47 2.34 9.64 -4.32
C ALA A 47 1.43 8.91 -5.30
N ILE A 48 1.62 9.09 -6.60
CA ILE A 48 0.84 8.41 -7.64
C ILE A 48 1.14 6.91 -7.63
N VAL A 49 2.41 6.53 -7.74
CA VAL A 49 2.81 5.12 -7.87
C VAL A 49 2.47 4.34 -6.60
N HIS A 50 2.84 4.88 -5.45
CA HIS A 50 2.55 4.27 -4.15
C HIS A 50 1.06 4.30 -3.83
N GLY A 51 0.35 5.39 -4.17
CA GLY A 51 -1.09 5.52 -3.93
C GLY A 51 -1.91 4.47 -4.67
N ILE A 52 -1.64 4.27 -5.97
CA ILE A 52 -2.31 3.22 -6.76
C ILE A 52 -2.00 1.84 -6.18
N ALA A 53 -0.73 1.55 -5.86
CA ALA A 53 -0.33 0.27 -5.26
C ALA A 53 -1.00 0.02 -3.90
N GLY A 54 -1.04 1.04 -3.04
CA GLY A 54 -1.67 0.98 -1.71
C GLY A 54 -3.18 0.77 -1.80
N LEU A 55 -3.87 1.51 -2.68
CA LEU A 55 -5.30 1.32 -2.93
C LEU A 55 -5.60 -0.06 -3.51
N THR A 56 -4.72 -0.59 -4.37
CA THR A 56 -4.85 -1.96 -4.89
C THR A 56 -4.79 -2.98 -3.76
N ILE A 57 -3.82 -2.87 -2.85
CA ILE A 57 -3.65 -3.78 -1.71
C ILE A 57 -4.82 -3.68 -0.73
N PHE A 58 -5.33 -2.47 -0.50
CA PHE A 58 -6.46 -2.23 0.39
C PHE A 58 -7.80 -2.71 -0.19
N LEU A 59 -8.16 -2.23 -1.39
CA LEU A 59 -9.51 -2.36 -1.93
C LEU A 59 -9.76 -3.72 -2.60
N LEU A 60 -8.80 -4.23 -3.37
CA LEU A 60 -9.01 -5.44 -4.19
C LEU A 60 -9.43 -6.63 -3.32
N PRO A 61 -8.74 -6.97 -2.21
CA PRO A 61 -9.12 -8.12 -1.40
C PRO A 61 -10.50 -7.97 -0.74
N ILE A 62 -10.85 -6.76 -0.31
CA ILE A 62 -12.16 -6.46 0.30
C ILE A 62 -13.28 -6.62 -0.72
N VAL A 63 -13.12 -6.02 -1.92
CA VAL A 63 -14.13 -6.10 -2.98
C VAL A 63 -14.31 -7.54 -3.45
N PHE A 64 -13.22 -8.30 -3.59
CA PHE A 64 -13.29 -9.69 -4.05
C PHE A 64 -13.96 -10.60 -3.04
N ALA A 65 -13.63 -10.46 -1.75
CA ALA A 65 -14.32 -11.17 -0.68
C ALA A 65 -15.81 -10.78 -0.61
N ALA A 66 -16.13 -9.48 -0.66
CA ALA A 66 -17.50 -8.98 -0.56
C ALA A 66 -18.39 -9.38 -1.76
N THR A 67 -17.79 -9.60 -2.93
CA THR A 67 -18.50 -10.02 -4.15
C THR A 67 -18.49 -11.54 -4.34
N GLY A 68 -17.95 -12.31 -3.39
CA GLY A 68 -17.87 -13.78 -3.47
C GLY A 68 -16.88 -14.30 -4.50
N ARG A 69 -15.96 -13.46 -5.00
CA ARG A 69 -14.90 -13.84 -5.96
C ARG A 69 -13.66 -14.41 -5.30
N ALA A 70 -13.54 -14.29 -3.98
CA ALA A 70 -12.49 -14.87 -3.15
C ALA A 70 -13.10 -15.30 -1.81
N ALA A 71 -12.41 -16.15 -1.04
CA ALA A 71 -12.92 -16.54 0.26
C ALA A 71 -12.99 -15.32 1.22
N PRO A 72 -13.93 -15.28 2.17
CA PRO A 72 -14.10 -14.14 3.07
C PRO A 72 -12.83 -13.76 3.85
N GLY A 73 -11.98 -14.75 4.16
CA GLY A 73 -10.69 -14.54 4.82
C GLY A 73 -9.76 -13.60 4.07
N PHE A 74 -9.86 -13.55 2.73
CA PHE A 74 -9.03 -12.69 1.89
C PHE A 74 -9.17 -11.20 2.21
N ALA A 75 -10.33 -10.77 2.74
CA ALA A 75 -10.54 -9.38 3.17
C ALA A 75 -9.52 -8.93 4.23
N LEU A 76 -8.94 -9.84 5.02
CA LEU A 76 -7.90 -9.52 5.99
C LEU A 76 -6.62 -8.98 5.33
N VAL A 77 -6.33 -9.35 4.07
CA VAL A 77 -5.24 -8.72 3.31
C VAL A 77 -5.53 -7.23 3.12
N GLY A 78 -6.77 -6.88 2.78
CA GLY A 78 -7.19 -5.49 2.66
C GLY A 78 -7.12 -4.74 4.00
N VAL A 79 -7.52 -5.38 5.10
CA VAL A 79 -7.37 -4.83 6.46
C VAL A 79 -5.90 -4.56 6.79
N GLY A 80 -4.98 -5.50 6.49
CA GLY A 80 -3.54 -5.30 6.62
C GLY A 80 -3.04 -4.09 5.82
N GLY A 81 -3.53 -3.94 4.58
CA GLY A 81 -3.28 -2.78 3.73
C GLY A 81 -3.77 -1.46 4.34
N ALA A 82 -4.95 -1.44 4.95
CA ALA A 82 -5.50 -0.28 5.64
C ALA A 82 -4.65 0.11 6.86
N LEU A 83 -4.25 -0.87 7.68
CA LEU A 83 -3.43 -0.64 8.87
C LEU A 83 -2.10 0.05 8.53
N ILE A 84 -1.36 -0.48 7.54
CA ILE A 84 -0.11 0.18 7.12
C ILE A 84 -0.36 1.53 6.45
N GLY A 85 -1.48 1.69 5.74
CA GLY A 85 -1.92 2.97 5.18
C GLY A 85 -2.12 4.04 6.25
N VAL A 86 -2.78 3.70 7.36
CA VAL A 86 -2.94 4.59 8.53
C VAL A 86 -1.58 4.96 9.12
N GLY A 87 -0.68 3.98 9.33
CA GLY A 87 0.67 4.24 9.80
C GLY A 87 1.44 5.21 8.88
N GLY A 88 1.37 4.98 7.57
CA GLY A 88 1.98 5.83 6.55
C GLY A 88 1.42 7.26 6.56
N LEU A 89 0.10 7.42 6.67
CA LEU A 89 -0.55 8.73 6.72
C LEU A 89 -0.16 9.51 7.97
N LEU A 90 -0.12 8.87 9.14
CA LEU A 90 0.33 9.49 10.39
C LEU A 90 1.77 10.03 10.27
N LEU A 91 2.68 9.24 9.67
CA LEU A 91 4.06 9.65 9.43
C LEU A 91 4.17 10.77 8.40
N ALA A 92 3.36 10.73 7.33
CA ALA A 92 3.32 11.79 6.32
C ALA A 92 2.85 13.13 6.91
N LEU A 93 1.80 13.10 7.74
CA LEU A 93 1.26 14.28 8.43
C LEU A 93 2.24 14.84 9.47
N LEU A 94 2.94 13.96 10.18
CA LEU A 94 4.04 14.34 11.08
C LEU A 94 5.15 15.06 10.30
N LYS A 95 5.58 14.51 9.16
CA LYS A 95 6.60 15.14 8.30
C LYS A 95 6.14 16.47 7.69
N ALA A 96 4.85 16.61 7.42
CA ALA A 96 4.25 17.84 6.89
C ALA A 96 4.04 18.94 7.95
N GLY A 97 4.41 18.71 9.21
CA GLY A 97 4.21 19.67 10.31
C GLY A 97 2.76 19.83 10.73
N ARG A 98 1.87 18.91 10.33
CA ARG A 98 0.45 18.88 10.69
C ARG A 98 0.08 17.56 11.40
N PRO A 99 0.77 17.19 12.49
CA PRO A 99 0.55 15.91 13.14
C PRO A 99 -0.87 15.81 13.71
N LEU A 100 -1.56 14.69 13.44
CA LEU A 100 -2.80 14.35 14.14
C LEU A 100 -2.54 13.77 15.53
N LEU A 101 -1.41 13.09 15.70
CA LEU A 101 -0.94 12.50 16.96
C LEU A 101 0.50 12.93 17.22
N SER A 102 0.89 12.97 18.50
CA SER A 102 2.28 13.30 18.86
C SER A 102 3.26 12.28 18.28
N ARG A 103 4.49 12.72 17.97
CA ARG A 103 5.59 11.83 17.51
C ARG A 103 5.80 10.66 18.48
N ALA A 104 5.76 10.94 19.79
CA ALA A 104 5.92 9.91 20.82
C ALA A 104 4.81 8.87 20.76
N THR A 105 3.55 9.31 20.60
CA THR A 105 2.39 8.41 20.43
C THR A 105 2.53 7.55 19.18
N ILE A 106 2.90 8.14 18.04
CA ILE A 106 3.08 7.42 16.78
C ILE A 106 4.14 6.33 16.93
N LEU A 107 5.32 6.66 17.44
CA LEU A 107 6.41 5.70 17.60
C LEU A 107 6.12 4.62 18.65
N LYS A 108 5.27 4.91 19.64
CA LYS A 108 4.81 3.91 20.63
C LYS A 108 3.81 2.91 20.04
N VAL A 109 2.91 3.37 19.16
CA VAL A 109 1.86 2.52 18.56
C VAL A 109 2.35 1.77 17.32
N LEU A 110 3.35 2.30 16.61
CA LEU A 110 3.84 1.75 15.35
C LEU A 110 4.21 0.25 15.42
N PRO A 111 4.93 -0.25 16.45
CA PRO A 111 5.26 -1.68 16.52
C PRO A 111 4.02 -2.58 16.58
N GLY A 112 3.04 -2.21 17.41
CA GLY A 112 1.77 -2.96 17.51
C GLY A 112 0.98 -2.91 16.21
N LEU A 113 0.94 -1.75 15.55
CA LEU A 113 0.30 -1.60 14.25
C LEU A 113 0.96 -2.49 13.18
N LEU A 114 2.29 -2.56 13.15
CA LEU A 114 3.02 -3.40 12.21
C LEU A 114 2.81 -4.90 12.49
N LEU A 115 2.73 -5.30 13.76
CA LEU A 115 2.41 -6.66 14.15
C LEU A 115 0.99 -7.04 13.69
N LEU A 116 0.00 -6.19 13.95
CA LEU A 116 -1.39 -6.42 13.52
C LEU A 116 -1.52 -6.48 12.01
N MET A 117 -0.84 -5.58 11.28
CA MET A 117 -0.77 -5.63 9.83
C MET A 117 -0.20 -6.96 9.33
N THR A 118 0.89 -7.43 9.94
CA THR A 118 1.54 -8.69 9.55
C THR A 118 0.62 -9.88 9.82
N ALA A 119 0.00 -9.94 10.99
CA ALA A 119 -0.98 -10.97 11.33
C ALA A 119 -2.16 -10.99 10.36
N ALA A 120 -2.68 -9.80 10.00
CA ALA A 120 -3.78 -9.67 9.04
C ALA A 120 -3.38 -10.16 7.63
N PHE A 121 -2.18 -9.82 7.15
CA PHE A 121 -1.70 -10.34 5.86
C PHE A 121 -1.54 -11.86 5.88
N VAL A 122 -0.90 -12.42 6.91
CA VAL A 122 -0.67 -13.87 7.00
C VAL A 122 -2.00 -14.61 7.07
N ALA A 123 -2.90 -14.20 7.96
CA ALA A 123 -4.23 -14.81 8.06
C ALA A 123 -5.03 -14.64 6.76
N GLY A 124 -4.95 -13.47 6.12
CA GLY A 124 -5.66 -13.20 4.88
C GLY A 124 -5.20 -14.03 3.69
N PHE A 125 -3.91 -14.32 3.57
CA PHE A 125 -3.39 -15.24 2.54
C PHE A 125 -3.57 -16.71 2.90
N HIS A 126 -3.69 -17.06 4.18
CA HIS A 126 -3.90 -18.44 4.60
C HIS A 126 -5.37 -18.88 4.48
N PHE A 127 -6.31 -17.99 4.83
CA PHE A 127 -7.75 -18.27 4.83
C PHE A 127 -8.51 -17.70 3.61
N GLY A 128 -7.81 -17.00 2.72
CA GLY A 128 -8.36 -16.33 1.54
C GLY A 128 -8.12 -17.11 0.25
#